data_AF-A0A7X7U5F5-F1
#
_entry.id   AF-A0A7X7U5F5-F1
#
_cell.length_a   1.000
_cell.length_b   1.000
_cell.length_c   1.000
_cell.angle_alpha   90.00
_cell.angle_beta   90.00
_cell.angle_gamma   90.00
#
_symmetry.space_group_name_H-M   'P 1'
#
loop_
_entity.id
_entity.type
_entity.pdbx_description
1 polymer ?
#
loop_
_entity_poly.entity_id
_entity_poly.type
_entity_poly.pdbx_seq_one_letter_code
_entity_poly.pdbx_strand_id
1 'polypeptide(L)'
;MVDLNNTQQFLPTTREEMARRGWDRPDVVLITGDAYVDHPSFGVALIGRWLEKLGHRVAILAQPDWRSVDPFRSLGAPRLFWGITSGCIDSRLNDYASMGNRRQADVYSPGGTTGLRPARPLLAYAARAREAYP
;
A
#
# COMPACT_ATOMS: atom_id res chain seq x y z
N MET A 1 0.63 -26.91 7.65
CA MET A 1 1.84 -26.94 6.81
C MET A 1 1.71 -25.75 5.87
N VAL A 2 2.58 -24.75 5.94
CA VAL A 2 2.51 -23.58 5.03
C VAL A 2 3.02 -24.05 3.68
N ASP A 3 2.19 -23.98 2.64
CA ASP A 3 2.63 -24.25 1.27
C ASP A 3 3.67 -23.22 0.85
N LEU A 4 4.95 -23.62 0.87
CA LEU A 4 6.10 -22.79 0.50
C LEU A 4 6.10 -22.37 -0.98
N ASN A 5 5.23 -22.97 -1.81
CA ASN A 5 5.03 -22.55 -3.20
C ASN A 5 4.19 -21.27 -3.33
N ASN A 6 3.48 -20.84 -2.28
CA ASN A 6 2.60 -19.66 -2.34
C ASN A 6 3.35 -18.33 -2.15
N THR A 7 4.59 -18.36 -1.62
CA THR A 7 5.43 -17.16 -1.43
C THR A 7 5.99 -16.56 -2.72
N GLN A 8 5.91 -17.28 -3.85
CA GLN A 8 6.35 -16.77 -5.16
C GLN A 8 5.36 -15.77 -5.78
N GLN A 9 4.12 -15.69 -5.29
CA GLN A 9 3.11 -14.77 -5.80
C GLN A 9 3.01 -13.53 -4.92
N PHE A 10 3.16 -12.35 -5.52
CA PHE A 10 2.94 -11.04 -4.89
C PHE A 10 1.61 -11.01 -4.14
N LEU A 11 1.55 -10.25 -3.03
CA LEU A 11 0.29 -9.97 -2.36
C LEU A 11 -0.68 -9.29 -3.33
N PRO A 12 -1.99 -9.60 -3.28
CA PRO A 12 -2.95 -9.06 -4.22
C PRO A 12 -3.07 -7.54 -4.09
N THR A 13 -3.13 -6.89 -5.24
CA THR A 13 -3.31 -5.44 -5.43
C THR A 13 -4.62 -5.12 -6.15
N THR A 14 -5.37 -6.13 -6.57
CA THR A 14 -6.63 -6.03 -7.32
C THR A 14 -7.67 -7.04 -6.83
N ARG A 15 -8.94 -6.83 -7.19
CA ARG A 15 -10.03 -7.78 -6.87
C ARG A 15 -9.89 -9.08 -7.63
N GLU A 16 -9.39 -9.03 -8.86
CA GLU A 16 -9.18 -10.18 -9.71
C GLU A 16 -8.10 -11.09 -9.13
N GLU A 17 -7.03 -10.52 -8.57
CA GLU A 17 -6.01 -11.27 -7.82
C GLU A 17 -6.56 -11.90 -6.55
N MET A 18 -7.42 -11.20 -5.80
CA MET A 18 -8.10 -11.78 -4.64
C MET A 18 -9.05 -12.91 -5.04
N ALA A 19 -9.82 -12.73 -6.11
CA ALA A 19 -10.74 -13.75 -6.63
C ALA A 19 -10.00 -15.01 -7.08
N ARG A 20 -8.83 -14.87 -7.73
CA ARG A 20 -7.94 -16.01 -8.06
C ARG A 20 -7.47 -16.79 -6.84
N ARG A 21 -7.38 -16.14 -5.67
CA ARG A 21 -7.06 -16.77 -4.38
C ARG A 21 -8.32 -17.29 -3.65
N GLY A 22 -9.51 -17.15 -4.24
CA GLY A 22 -10.79 -17.53 -3.63
C GLY A 22 -11.24 -16.57 -2.52
N TRP A 23 -10.74 -15.33 -2.52
CA TRP A 23 -11.05 -14.34 -1.48
C TRP A 23 -12.19 -13.43 -1.94
N ASP A 24 -13.26 -13.38 -1.15
CA ASP A 24 -14.38 -12.44 -1.29
C ASP A 24 -14.02 -11.05 -0.74
N ARG A 25 -13.17 -11.01 0.28
CA ARG A 25 -12.68 -9.79 0.94
C ARG A 25 -11.32 -9.98 1.61
N PRO A 26 -10.53 -8.91 1.77
CA PRO A 26 -9.32 -8.93 2.58
C PRO A 26 -9.63 -8.87 4.09
N ASP A 27 -8.76 -9.44 4.90
CA ASP A 27 -8.74 -9.20 6.34
C ASP A 27 -8.09 -7.85 6.65
N VAL A 28 -6.97 -7.57 5.98
CA VAL A 28 -6.18 -6.36 6.15
C VAL A 28 -5.86 -5.78 4.78
N VAL A 29 -6.07 -4.48 4.63
CA VAL A 29 -5.56 -3.72 3.48
C VAL A 29 -4.43 -2.83 3.96
N LEU A 30 -3.23 -3.03 3.40
CA LEU A 30 -2.07 -2.19 3.69
C LEU A 30 -1.93 -1.12 2.62
N ILE A 31 -2.05 0.15 3.03
CA ILE A 31 -1.87 1.32 2.19
C ILE A 31 -0.43 1.82 2.34
N THR A 32 0.27 2.00 1.22
CA THR A 32 1.64 2.53 1.22
C THR A 32 1.77 3.77 0.34
N GLY A 33 2.60 4.71 0.79
CA GLY A 33 3.02 5.88 0.01
C GLY A 33 4.05 5.56 -1.07
N ASP A 34 4.63 4.36 -1.11
CA ASP A 34 5.54 3.92 -2.17
C ASP A 34 4.84 3.01 -3.18
N ALA A 35 5.46 2.79 -4.34
CA ALA A 35 5.14 1.65 -5.19
C ALA A 35 5.21 0.35 -4.39
N TYR A 36 4.36 -0.62 -4.75
CA TYR A 36 4.49 -1.95 -4.16
C TYR A 36 5.67 -2.69 -4.76
N VAL A 37 6.70 -2.91 -3.94
CA VAL A 37 7.81 -3.80 -4.22
C VAL A 37 7.81 -4.87 -3.16
N ASP A 38 7.64 -6.12 -3.57
CA ASP A 38 7.57 -7.25 -2.63
C ASP A 38 8.97 -7.72 -2.23
N HIS A 39 9.65 -6.89 -1.44
CA HIS A 39 11.02 -7.12 -1.01
C HIS A 39 11.18 -6.71 0.48
N PRO A 40 11.97 -7.43 1.29
CA PRO A 40 12.12 -7.14 2.73
C PRO A 40 12.66 -5.75 3.06
N SER A 41 13.27 -5.03 2.11
CA SER A 41 13.65 -3.62 2.28
C SER A 41 12.46 -2.65 2.32
N PHE A 42 11.26 -3.12 1.92
CA PHE A 42 10.01 -2.37 1.98
C PHE A 42 9.19 -2.89 3.17
N GLY A 43 9.07 -2.07 4.21
CA GLY A 43 8.40 -2.47 5.45
C GLY A 43 6.98 -2.99 5.23
N VAL A 44 6.24 -2.42 4.27
CA VAL A 44 4.88 -2.88 3.92
C VAL A 44 4.85 -4.33 3.43
N ALA A 45 5.85 -4.75 2.63
CA ALA A 45 5.96 -6.12 2.14
C ALA A 45 6.28 -7.08 3.29
N LEU A 46 7.24 -6.70 4.15
CA LEU A 46 7.61 -7.50 5.32
C LEU A 46 6.43 -7.72 6.27
N ILE A 47 5.69 -6.66 6.62
CA ILE A 47 4.50 -6.74 7.46
C ILE A 47 3.40 -7.55 6.76
N GLY A 48 3.18 -7.34 5.47
CA GLY A 48 2.16 -8.08 4.70
C GLY A 48 2.44 -9.57 4.67
N ARG A 49 3.68 -9.98 4.40
CA ARG A 49 4.09 -11.39 4.41
C ARG A 49 4.05 -12.01 5.80
N TRP A 50 4.37 -11.23 6.85
CA TRP A 50 4.22 -11.71 8.22
C TRP A 50 2.75 -11.98 8.58
N LEU A 51 1.84 -11.07 8.25
CA LEU A 51 0.41 -11.25 8.47
C LEU A 51 -0.16 -12.41 7.62
N GLU A 52 0.25 -12.54 6.36
CA GLU A 52 -0.12 -13.67 5.50
C GLU A 52 0.35 -15.01 6.09
N LYS A 53 1.58 -15.07 6.62
CA LYS A 53 2.10 -16.25 7.32
C LYS A 53 1.28 -16.63 8.56
N LEU A 54 0.68 -15.64 9.23
CA LEU A 54 -0.25 -15.85 10.35
C LEU A 54 -1.66 -16.26 9.90
N GLY A 55 -1.89 -16.41 8.59
CA GLY A 55 -3.16 -16.86 8.01
C GLY A 55 -4.13 -15.74 7.65
N HIS A 56 -3.71 -14.48 7.66
CA HIS A 56 -4.56 -13.36 7.27
C HIS A 56 -4.56 -13.14 5.74
N ARG A 57 -5.72 -12.77 5.21
CA ARG A 57 -5.87 -12.33 3.82
C ARG A 57 -5.41 -10.88 3.70
N VAL A 58 -4.20 -10.65 3.21
CA VAL A 58 -3.62 -9.30 3.12
C VAL A 58 -3.62 -8.81 1.68
N ALA A 59 -4.11 -7.59 1.45
CA ALA A 59 -4.02 -6.92 0.15
C ALA A 59 -3.23 -5.61 0.28
N ILE A 60 -2.60 -5.18 -0.82
CA ILE A 60 -1.79 -3.95 -0.88
C ILE A 60 -2.48 -2.90 -1.74
N LEU A 61 -2.61 -1.68 -1.21
CA LEU A 61 -3.04 -0.49 -1.95
C LEU A 61 -1.87 0.49 -2.03
N ALA A 62 -1.13 0.46 -3.14
CA ALA A 62 0.05 1.29 -3.34
C ALA A 62 -0.29 2.61 -4.02
N GLN A 63 0.17 3.72 -3.44
CA GLN A 63 -0.01 5.08 -3.96
C GLN A 63 -1.43 5.39 -4.46
N PRO A 64 -2.49 5.08 -3.68
CA PRO A 64 -3.84 5.42 -4.12
C PRO A 64 -3.97 6.94 -4.28
N ASP A 65 -4.63 7.37 -5.35
CA ASP A 65 -4.90 8.80 -5.53
C ASP A 65 -5.84 9.30 -4.44
N TRP A 66 -5.29 10.04 -3.49
CA TRP A 66 -5.99 10.58 -2.33
C TRP A 66 -6.92 11.75 -2.67
N ARG A 67 -6.92 12.22 -3.91
CA ARG A 67 -7.81 13.28 -4.38
C ARG A 67 -9.26 12.80 -4.48
N SER A 68 -9.49 11.49 -4.65
CA SER A 68 -10.79 10.84 -4.56
C SER A 68 -10.80 9.73 -3.51
N VAL A 69 -12.00 9.33 -3.08
CA VAL A 69 -12.23 8.15 -2.22
C VAL A 69 -12.25 6.85 -3.02
N ASP A 70 -12.50 6.90 -4.34
CA ASP A 70 -12.74 5.70 -5.16
C ASP A 70 -11.60 4.67 -5.16
N PRO A 71 -10.31 5.08 -5.23
CA PRO A 71 -9.20 4.11 -5.13
C PRO A 71 -9.20 3.32 -3.82
N PHE A 72 -9.71 3.90 -2.73
CA PHE A 72 -9.80 3.26 -1.42
C PHE A 72 -10.96 2.25 -1.33
N ARG A 73 -11.89 2.26 -2.29
CA ARG A 73 -12.96 1.26 -2.42
C ARG A 73 -12.59 0.07 -3.30
N SER A 74 -11.52 0.21 -4.09
CA SER A 74 -11.12 -0.74 -5.13
C SER A 74 -10.99 -2.18 -4.62
N LEU A 75 -10.43 -2.38 -3.42
CA LEU A 75 -10.19 -3.70 -2.81
C LEU A 75 -11.31 -4.17 -1.86
N GLY A 76 -12.33 -3.35 -1.61
CA GLY A 76 -13.35 -3.66 -0.60
C GLY A 76 -12.96 -3.23 0.81
N ALA A 77 -13.90 -3.38 1.74
CA ALA A 77 -13.66 -3.11 3.15
C ALA A 77 -12.81 -4.25 3.76
N PRO A 78 -11.71 -3.95 4.47
CA PRO A 78 -11.01 -4.95 5.27
C PRO A 78 -11.91 -5.46 6.39
N ARG A 79 -11.87 -6.77 6.65
CA ARG A 79 -12.62 -7.37 7.77
C ARG A 79 -12.09 -6.94 9.14
N LEU A 80 -10.78 -6.68 9.25
CA LEU A 80 -10.11 -6.34 10.51
C LEU A 80 -9.72 -4.86 10.57
N PHE A 81 -8.80 -4.41 9.71
CA PHE A 81 -8.31 -3.04 9.74
C PHE A 81 -7.59 -2.58 8.47
N TRP A 82 -7.39 -1.27 8.37
CA TRP A 82 -6.48 -0.61 7.44
C TRP A 82 -5.10 -0.45 8.10
N GLY A 83 -4.05 -0.96 7.47
CA GLY A 83 -2.67 -0.62 7.86
C GLY A 83 -2.15 0.49 6.95
N ILE A 84 -1.53 1.54 7.47
CA ILE A 84 -1.15 2.72 6.67
C ILE A 84 0.30 3.10 6.95
N THR A 85 1.09 3.27 5.91
CA THR A 85 2.47 3.77 5.98
C THR A 85 2.73 4.87 4.96
N SER A 86 3.63 5.80 5.27
CA SER A 86 4.13 6.81 4.32
C SER A 86 5.07 6.23 3.26
N GLY A 87 5.55 5.00 3.45
CA GLY A 87 6.60 4.38 2.66
C GLY A 87 7.93 4.31 3.42
N CYS A 88 9.01 4.01 2.71
CA CYS A 88 10.38 3.86 3.21
C CYS A 88 11.00 5.19 3.66
N ILE A 89 10.59 6.31 3.04
CA ILE A 89 11.06 7.65 3.37
C ILE A 89 9.86 8.58 3.61
N ASP A 90 10.01 9.53 4.53
CA ASP A 90 9.04 10.60 4.73
C ASP A 90 8.80 11.38 3.41
N SER A 91 7.54 11.66 3.08
CA SER A 91 7.19 12.22 1.79
C SER A 91 7.73 13.64 1.57
N ARG A 92 7.87 14.46 2.61
CA ARG A 92 8.52 15.78 2.46
C ARG A 92 10.01 15.63 2.24
N LEU A 93 10.66 14.72 2.98
CA LEU A 93 12.07 14.43 2.76
C LEU A 93 12.32 13.86 1.37
N ASN A 94 11.34 13.20 0.76
CA ASN A 94 11.44 12.71 -0.61
C ASN A 94 11.19 13.80 -1.67
N ASP A 95 10.28 14.74 -1.40
CA ASP A 95 9.98 15.85 -2.30
C ASP A 95 11.10 16.90 -2.37
N TYR A 96 11.89 17.07 -1.31
CA TYR A 96 12.87 18.15 -1.20
C TYR A 96 14.30 17.66 -0.97
N ALA A 97 15.25 18.20 -1.73
CA ALA A 97 16.68 18.06 -1.49
C ALA A 97 17.12 18.84 -0.24
N SER A 98 18.29 18.54 0.31
CA SER A 98 18.81 19.17 1.53
C SER A 98 18.89 20.70 1.48
N MET A 99 19.04 21.26 0.27
CA MET A 99 19.06 22.71 0.02
C MET A 99 17.66 23.33 -0.18
N GLY A 100 16.58 22.57 0.03
CA GLY A 100 15.19 23.02 -0.14
C GLY A 100 14.65 22.97 -1.57
N ASN A 101 15.47 22.58 -2.55
CA ASN A 101 15.02 22.43 -3.94
C ASN A 101 14.12 21.21 -4.10
N ARG A 102 13.05 21.32 -4.89
CA ARG A 102 12.17 20.19 -5.18
C ARG A 102 12.89 19.17 -6.05
N ARG A 103 12.83 17.88 -5.69
CA ARG A 103 13.34 16.79 -6.52
C ARG A 103 12.50 16.65 -7.78
N GLN A 104 13.17 16.31 -8.88
CA GLN A 104 12.53 16.10 -10.18
C GLN A 104 11.97 14.68 -10.35
N ALA A 105 12.38 13.75 -9.49
CA ALA A 105 11.94 12.37 -9.51
C ALA A 105 11.67 11.87 -8.09
N ASP A 106 10.68 10.98 -7.97
CA ASP A 106 10.41 10.19 -6.77
C ASP A 106 10.86 8.75 -6.99
N VAL A 107 11.98 8.37 -6.39
CA VAL A 107 12.60 7.04 -6.57
C VAL A 107 11.76 5.89 -6.02
N TYR A 108 10.74 6.19 -5.22
CA TYR A 108 9.80 5.20 -4.69
C TYR A 108 8.48 5.15 -5.46
N SER A 109 8.33 5.97 -6.51
CA SER A 109 7.15 6.00 -7.36
C SER A 109 7.43 5.29 -8.70
N PRO A 110 6.41 4.64 -9.32
CA PRO A 110 6.56 4.04 -10.63
C PRO A 110 7.10 5.04 -11.67
N GLY A 111 8.17 4.65 -12.37
CA GLY A 111 8.81 5.49 -13.39
C GLY A 111 9.45 6.77 -12.86
N GLY A 112 9.65 6.93 -11.56
CA GLY A 112 10.16 8.17 -10.98
C GLY A 112 9.12 9.29 -10.87
N THR A 113 7.85 9.00 -11.14
CA THR A 113 6.78 10.00 -11.26
C THR A 113 6.55 10.73 -9.94
N THR A 114 6.60 12.06 -9.96
CA THR A 114 6.32 12.86 -8.77
C THR A 114 4.83 13.10 -8.57
N GLY A 115 4.40 13.38 -7.34
CA GLY A 115 3.01 13.74 -7.05
C GLY A 115 2.01 12.59 -7.01
N LEU A 116 2.49 11.34 -6.98
CA LEU A 116 1.69 10.12 -6.79
C LEU A 116 1.35 9.83 -5.33
N ARG A 117 1.94 10.55 -4.38
CA ARG A 117 1.59 10.51 -2.95
C ARG A 117 1.44 11.91 -2.37
N PRO A 118 0.62 12.10 -1.33
CA PRO A 118 0.48 13.39 -0.66
C PRO A 118 1.72 13.70 0.19
N ALA A 119 1.94 14.96 0.52
CA ALA A 119 3.04 15.36 1.42
C ALA A 119 2.90 14.81 2.86
N ARG A 120 1.70 14.35 3.25
CA ARG A 120 1.42 13.71 4.55
C ARG A 120 0.52 12.48 4.36
N PRO A 121 1.07 11.34 3.89
CA PRO A 121 0.29 10.14 3.57
C PRO A 121 -0.54 9.61 4.71
N LEU A 122 0.02 9.54 5.93
CA LEU A 122 -0.69 8.97 7.07
C LEU A 122 -2.05 9.64 7.31
N LEU A 123 -2.08 10.98 7.31
CA LEU A 123 -3.32 11.74 7.53
C LEU A 123 -4.28 11.63 6.34
N ALA A 124 -3.77 11.82 5.12
CA ALA A 124 -4.61 11.81 3.93
C ALA A 124 -5.22 10.42 3.69
N TYR A 125 -4.42 9.36 3.77
CA TYR A 125 -4.87 7.99 3.56
C TYR A 125 -5.77 7.52 4.69
N ALA A 126 -5.51 7.87 5.95
CA ALA A 126 -6.42 7.52 7.05
C ALA A 126 -7.79 8.17 6.89
N ALA A 127 -7.84 9.45 6.49
CA ALA A 127 -9.10 10.14 6.21
C ALA A 127 -9.87 9.45 5.08
N ARG A 128 -9.21 9.11 3.97
CA ARG A 128 -9.84 8.45 2.82
C ARG A 128 -10.25 7.01 3.09
N ALA A 129 -9.46 6.25 3.83
CA ALA A 129 -9.81 4.89 4.24
C ALA A 129 -11.10 4.89 5.08
N ARG A 130 -11.23 5.85 6.01
CA ARG A 130 -12.45 6.04 6.80
C ARG A 130 -13.63 6.52 5.95
N GLU A 131 -13.41 7.40 4.99
CA GLU A 131 -14.47 7.88 4.08
C GLU A 131 -14.99 6.78 3.14
N ALA A 132 -14.10 5.87 2.71
CA ALA A 132 -14.46 4.77 1.85
C ALA A 132 -15.48 3.83 2.49
N TYR A 133 -15.34 3.59 3.80
CA TYR A 133 -16.18 2.73 4.63
C TYR A 133 -16.34 3.32 6.05
N PRO A 134 -17.39 4.14 6.29
CA PRO A 134 -17.64 4.83 7.55
C PRO A 134 -18.03 3.92 8.72
#